data_AF-A0A151R3I4-F1
#
_entry.id   AF-A0A151R3I4-F1
#
_cell.length_a   1.000
_cell.length_b   1.000
_cell.length_c   1.000
_cell.angle_alpha   90.00
_cell.angle_beta   90.00
_cell.angle_gamma   90.00
#
_symmetry.space_group_name_H-M   'P 1'
#
loop_
_entity.id
_entity.type
_entity.pdbx_description
1 polymer ?
#
loop_
_entity_poly.entity_id
_entity_poly.type
_entity_poly.pdbx_seq_one_letter_code
_entity_poly.pdbx_strand_id
1 'polypeptide(L)'
;MLIGKWDEAMYYVLGDPTTKPKGYDPMTEAALLWERDNHVTKTRYNLSPFAIYLNEILPGLLEKLPPTDSRLRPDQRHLENGEYELANAEKLRLEQWQRQVNHPQLSIFAPLNLVCIGDDFYIAL
;
A
#
# COMPACT_ATOMS: atom_id res chain seq x y z
N MET A 1 19.32 -12.02 -17.90
CA MET A 1 18.39 -12.90 -17.15
C MET A 1 18.09 -12.28 -15.79
N LEU A 2 16.82 -12.22 -15.38
CA LEU A 2 16.43 -11.77 -14.04
C LEU A 2 16.40 -12.96 -13.09
N ILE A 3 16.99 -12.84 -11.91
CA ILE A 3 17.14 -13.92 -10.91
C ILE A 3 16.88 -13.32 -9.54
N GLY A 4 16.28 -14.09 -8.62
CA GLY A 4 16.11 -13.65 -7.24
C GLY A 4 14.77 -14.08 -6.66
N LYS A 5 14.46 -13.53 -5.49
CA LYS A 5 13.15 -13.66 -4.84
C LYS A 5 12.58 -12.28 -4.57
N TRP A 6 11.28 -12.14 -4.84
CA TRP A 6 10.56 -10.88 -4.70
C TRP A 6 10.51 -10.35 -3.26
N ASP A 7 10.74 -11.20 -2.26
CA ASP A 7 10.73 -10.86 -0.83
C ASP A 7 12.13 -10.73 -0.21
N GLU A 8 13.19 -10.92 -1.00
CA GLU A 8 14.58 -10.82 -0.53
C GLU A 8 15.38 -9.85 -1.40
N ALA A 9 15.65 -10.22 -2.65
CA ALA A 9 16.43 -9.41 -3.59
C ALA A 9 16.25 -9.90 -5.03
N MET A 10 16.36 -8.96 -5.98
CA MET A 10 16.29 -9.18 -7.42
C MET A 10 17.59 -8.74 -8.09
N TYR A 11 18.12 -9.60 -8.94
CA TYR A 11 19.39 -9.45 -9.63
C TYR A 11 19.22 -9.61 -11.13
N TYR A 12 20.10 -8.97 -11.89
CA TYR A 12 20.15 -9.08 -13.35
C TYR A 12 21.54 -9.52 -13.81
N VAL A 13 21.56 -10.54 -14.67
CA VAL A 13 22.77 -11.04 -15.34
C VAL A 13 22.74 -10.64 -16.80
N LEU A 14 23.79 -9.96 -17.27
CA LEU A 14 23.95 -9.55 -18.67
C LEU A 14 24.29 -10.73 -19.58
N GLY A 15 23.63 -10.80 -20.74
CA GLY A 15 23.89 -11.80 -21.78
C GLY A 15 22.94 -13.00 -21.77
N ASP A 16 23.11 -13.85 -22.79
CA ASP A 16 22.33 -15.06 -22.99
C ASP A 16 22.90 -16.21 -22.13
N PRO A 17 22.13 -16.76 -21.17
CA PRO A 17 22.57 -17.87 -20.31
C PRO A 17 22.99 -19.11 -21.10
N THR A 18 22.45 -19.31 -22.30
CA THR A 18 22.76 -20.48 -23.15
C THR A 18 24.16 -20.44 -23.74
N THR A 19 24.80 -19.27 -23.75
CA THR A 19 26.17 -19.07 -24.26
C THR A 19 27.23 -19.26 -23.17
N LYS A 20 26.82 -19.44 -21.92
CA LYS A 20 27.72 -19.55 -20.76
C LYS A 20 28.26 -20.98 -20.60
N PRO A 21 29.50 -21.14 -20.10
CA PRO A 21 30.10 -22.45 -19.90
C PRO A 21 29.30 -23.34 -18.94
N LYS A 22 29.38 -24.66 -19.10
CA LYS A 22 28.77 -25.62 -18.16
C LYS A 22 29.34 -25.41 -16.75
N GLY A 23 28.47 -25.25 -15.77
CA GLY A 23 28.86 -24.94 -14.38
C GLY A 23 29.04 -23.45 -14.09
N TYR A 24 28.68 -22.56 -15.02
CA TYR A 24 28.62 -21.12 -14.77
C TYR A 24 27.64 -20.82 -13.63
N ASP A 25 28.13 -20.11 -12.61
CA ASP A 25 27.32 -19.54 -11.56
C ASP A 25 26.85 -18.13 -11.97
N PRO A 26 25.54 -17.94 -12.26
CA PRO A 26 25.00 -16.65 -12.66
C PRO A 26 25.20 -15.55 -11.61
N MET A 27 25.39 -15.89 -10.34
CA MET A 27 25.59 -14.89 -9.28
C MET A 27 26.93 -14.16 -9.38
N THR A 28 27.92 -14.72 -10.08
CA THR A 28 29.25 -14.09 -10.22
C THR A 28 29.24 -12.80 -11.05
N GLU A 29 28.31 -12.67 -11.99
CA GLU A 29 28.14 -11.49 -12.85
C GLU A 29 26.79 -10.80 -12.62
N ALA A 30 26.10 -11.17 -11.54
CA ALA A 30 24.80 -10.62 -11.20
C ALA A 30 24.93 -9.21 -10.65
N ALA A 31 24.27 -8.25 -11.31
CA ALA A 31 24.07 -6.91 -10.78
C ALA A 31 22.82 -6.89 -9.90
N LEU A 32 22.93 -6.36 -8.68
CA LEU A 32 21.77 -6.13 -7.81
C LEU A 32 20.90 -5.01 -8.40
N LEU A 33 19.60 -5.27 -8.58
CA LEU A 33 18.62 -4.27 -9.05
C LEU A 33 17.74 -3.75 -7.92
N TRP A 34 17.35 -4.62 -7.01
CA TRP A 34 16.48 -4.28 -5.89
C TRP A 34 16.76 -5.24 -4.73
N GLU A 35 16.76 -4.73 -3.51
CA GLU A 35 16.81 -5.52 -2.29
C GLU A 35 15.72 -5.05 -1.32
N ARG A 36 15.20 -6.00 -0.54
CA ARG A 36 14.27 -5.68 0.54
C ARG A 36 15.02 -4.94 1.66
N ASP A 37 14.40 -3.90 2.19
CA ASP A 37 14.83 -3.29 3.45
C ASP A 37 14.93 -4.35 4.56
N ASN A 38 16.10 -4.40 5.22
CA ASN A 38 16.39 -5.36 6.28
C ASN A 38 16.02 -4.84 7.67
N HIS A 39 15.42 -3.64 7.76
CA HIS A 39 14.99 -3.07 9.02
C HIS A 39 13.88 -3.91 9.67
N VAL A 40 14.20 -4.55 10.80
CA VAL A 40 13.25 -5.37 11.56
C VAL A 40 12.54 -4.49 12.61
N THR A 41 11.46 -3.84 12.20
CA THR A 41 10.51 -3.22 13.12
C THR A 41 9.62 -4.29 13.75
N LYS A 42 9.87 -4.64 15.02
CA LYS A 42 8.96 -5.49 15.80
C LYS A 42 7.70 -4.69 16.18
N THR A 43 6.77 -4.56 15.23
CA THR A 43 5.43 -4.01 15.47
C THR A 43 4.41 -5.11 15.68
N ARG A 44 3.24 -4.76 16.23
CA ARG A 44 2.11 -5.69 16.42
C ARG A 44 1.69 -6.40 15.13
N TYR A 45 1.93 -5.78 13.96
CA TYR A 45 1.47 -6.27 12.66
C TYR A 45 2.61 -6.56 11.67
N ASN A 46 3.87 -6.62 12.14
CA ASN A 46 5.06 -6.83 11.29
C ASN A 46 5.14 -5.88 10.09
N LEU A 47 4.72 -4.64 10.27
CA LEU A 47 4.77 -3.61 9.24
C LEU A 47 6.20 -3.14 9.02
N SER A 48 6.53 -2.87 7.75
CA SER A 48 7.77 -2.18 7.39
C SER A 48 7.74 -0.73 7.88
N PRO A 49 8.90 -0.07 8.07
CA PRO A 49 8.93 1.35 8.40
C PRO A 49 8.09 2.21 7.45
N PHE A 50 8.19 1.95 6.14
CA PHE A 50 7.38 2.63 5.13
C PHE A 50 5.87 2.49 5.40
N ALA A 51 5.39 1.29 5.71
CA ALA A 51 3.98 1.05 5.99
C ALA A 51 3.50 1.72 7.28
N ILE A 52 4.36 1.82 8.30
CA ILE A 52 4.06 2.56 9.54
C ILE A 52 3.84 4.05 9.22
N TYR A 53 4.68 4.64 8.38
CA TYR A 53 4.60 6.05 8.01
C TYR A 53 3.37 6.42 7.17
N LEU A 54 2.72 5.45 6.50
CA LEU A 54 1.58 5.74 5.63
C LEU A 54 0.42 6.45 6.38
N ASN A 55 0.16 6.06 7.63
CA ASN A 55 -0.96 6.58 8.42
C ASN A 55 -0.58 7.65 9.46
N GLU A 56 0.69 8.07 9.50
CA GLU A 56 1.16 9.12 10.40
C GLU A 56 0.71 10.51 9.92
N ILE A 57 0.20 11.32 10.84
CA ILE A 57 -0.15 12.73 10.58
C ILE A 57 0.98 13.61 11.11
N LEU A 58 1.84 14.07 10.20
CA LEU A 58 2.93 14.97 10.54
C LEU A 58 2.41 16.38 10.90
N PRO A 59 3.11 17.15 11.75
CA PRO A 59 2.77 18.54 12.03
C PRO A 59 2.64 19.36 10.74
N GLY A 60 1.55 20.12 10.61
CA GLY A 60 1.25 20.93 9.41
C GLY A 60 0.70 20.15 8.21
N LEU A 61 0.63 18.82 8.27
CA LEU A 61 -0.07 18.03 7.25
C LEU A 61 -1.59 18.11 7.43
N LEU A 62 -2.07 18.09 8.68
CA LEU A 62 -3.50 18.05 9.02
C LEU A 62 -4.30 19.18 8.35
N GLU A 63 -3.73 20.38 8.26
CA GLU A 63 -4.35 21.56 7.65
C GLU A 63 -4.49 21.46 6.11
N LYS A 64 -3.75 20.54 5.49
CA LYS A 64 -3.71 20.34 4.03
C LYS A 64 -4.50 19.11 3.58
N LEU A 65 -4.89 18.24 4.51
CA LEU A 65 -5.59 17.00 4.16
C LEU A 65 -7.05 17.30 3.80
N PRO A 66 -7.58 16.70 2.71
CA PRO A 66 -9.01 16.71 2.48
C PRO A 66 -9.72 15.91 3.59
N PRO A 67 -10.99 16.20 3.90
CA PRO A 67 -11.76 15.48 4.91
C PRO A 67 -11.93 13.98 4.60
N THR A 68 -11.67 13.57 3.37
CA THR A 68 -11.74 12.18 2.88
C THR A 68 -10.41 11.44 2.93
N ASP A 69 -9.33 12.05 3.43
CA ASP A 69 -8.04 11.38 3.55
C ASP A 69 -8.12 10.21 4.55
N SER A 70 -7.53 9.06 4.20
CA SER A 70 -7.59 7.84 5.01
C SER A 70 -7.04 8.04 6.43
N ARG A 71 -6.10 8.96 6.64
CA ARG A 71 -5.51 9.25 7.97
C ARG A 71 -6.52 9.79 8.98
N LEU A 72 -7.62 10.36 8.48
CA LEU A 72 -8.69 10.93 9.28
C LEU A 72 -9.77 9.91 9.64
N ARG A 73 -9.63 8.64 9.25
CA ARG A 73 -10.60 7.59 9.59
C ARG A 73 -10.53 7.24 11.09
N PRO A 74 -11.62 7.47 11.86
CA PRO A 74 -11.60 7.31 13.31
C PRO A 74 -11.48 5.85 13.75
N ASP A 75 -12.06 4.91 13.01
CA ASP A 75 -11.97 3.47 13.29
C ASP A 75 -10.52 2.95 13.21
N GLN A 76 -9.77 3.38 12.19
CA GLN A 76 -8.35 3.05 12.07
C GLN A 76 -7.50 3.70 13.18
N ARG A 77 -7.78 4.96 13.54
CA ARG A 77 -7.06 5.66 14.61
C ARG A 77 -7.24 4.99 15.97
N HIS A 78 -8.47 4.62 16.32
CA HIS A 78 -8.75 3.88 17.56
C HIS A 78 -8.06 2.51 17.57
N LEU A 79 -8.01 1.81 16.44
CA LEU A 79 -7.29 0.54 16.33
C LEU A 79 -5.79 0.70 16.59
N GLU A 80 -5.17 1.74 16.01
CA GLU A 80 -3.75 2.06 16.24
C GLU A 80 -3.45 2.38 17.70
N ASN A 81 -4.36 3.09 18.37
CA ASN A 81 -4.27 3.40 19.80
C ASN A 81 -4.57 2.19 20.72
N GLY A 82 -5.05 1.07 20.17
CA GLY A 82 -5.45 -0.13 20.92
C GLY A 82 -6.84 -0.05 21.57
N GLU A 83 -7.66 0.92 21.17
CA GLU A 83 -9.01 1.17 21.66
C GLU A 83 -10.04 0.34 20.86
N TYR A 84 -9.98 -0.99 20.97
CA TYR A 84 -10.70 -1.91 20.08
C TYR A 84 -12.22 -1.75 20.08
N GLU A 85 -12.83 -1.47 21.23
CA GLU A 85 -14.28 -1.29 21.32
C GLU A 85 -14.75 -0.04 20.56
N LEU A 86 -14.01 1.08 20.70
CA LEU A 86 -14.27 2.31 19.98
C LEU A 86 -14.03 2.13 18.47
N ALA A 87 -12.96 1.42 18.10
CA ALA A 87 -12.66 1.11 16.70
C ALA A 87 -13.79 0.32 16.05
N ASN A 88 -14.33 -0.69 16.73
CA ASN A 88 -15.42 -1.52 16.22
C ASN A 88 -16.73 -0.73 16.10
N ALA A 89 -17.05 0.12 17.07
CA ALA A 89 -18.22 1.00 17.02
C ALA A 89 -18.16 1.98 15.84
N GLU A 90 -17.02 2.65 15.65
CA GLU A 90 -16.83 3.58 14.53
C GLU A 90 -16.83 2.86 13.16
N LYS A 91 -16.24 1.66 13.08
CA LYS A 91 -16.29 0.84 11.87
C LYS A 91 -17.74 0.54 11.48
N LEU A 92 -18.56 0.11 12.43
CA LEU A 92 -19.97 -0.19 12.19
C LEU A 92 -20.73 1.06 11.72
N ARG A 93 -20.49 2.21 12.36
CA ARG A 93 -21.12 3.49 12.00
C ARG A 93 -20.79 3.90 10.56
N LEU A 94 -19.52 3.81 10.17
CA LEU A 94 -19.05 4.17 8.81
C LEU A 94 -19.63 3.24 7.75
N GLU A 95 -19.61 1.92 7.97
CA GLU A 95 -20.16 0.95 7.03
C GLU A 95 -21.68 1.08 6.88
N GLN A 96 -22.41 1.32 7.98
CA GLN A 96 -23.86 1.56 7.93
C GLN A 96 -24.18 2.80 7.12
N TRP A 97 -23.43 3.88 7.30
CA TRP A 97 -23.60 5.11 6.53
C TRP A 97 -23.30 4.89 5.04
N GLN A 98 -22.21 4.19 4.72
CA GLN A 98 -21.87 3.85 3.34
C GLN A 98 -22.94 2.97 2.68
N ARG A 99 -23.53 2.01 3.41
CA ARG A 99 -24.65 1.18 2.90
C ARG A 99 -25.90 2.01 2.60
N GLN A 100 -26.22 3.01 3.43
CA GLN A 100 -27.36 3.89 3.20
C GLN A 100 -27.13 4.78 1.96
N VAL A 101 -25.92 5.33 1.82
CA VAL A 101 -25.54 6.20 0.70
C VAL A 101 -25.49 5.42 -0.63
N ASN A 102 -24.97 4.20 -0.61
CA ASN A 102 -24.92 3.32 -1.78
C ASN A 102 -26.27 2.64 -2.10
N HIS A 103 -27.32 2.98 -1.36
CA HIS A 103 -28.65 2.55 -1.74
C HIS A 103 -29.00 3.14 -3.11
N PRO A 104 -29.54 2.36 -4.07
CA PRO A 104 -29.71 2.80 -5.47
C PRO A 104 -30.48 4.11 -5.65
N GLN A 105 -31.30 4.48 -4.67
CA GLN A 105 -32.10 5.71 -4.68
C GLN A 105 -31.34 6.96 -4.16
N LEU A 106 -30.16 6.80 -3.56
CA LEU A 106 -29.35 7.85 -2.94
C LEU A 106 -27.91 7.95 -3.53
N SER A 107 -27.55 7.04 -4.44
CA SER A 107 -26.23 6.97 -5.07
C SER A 107 -25.98 8.15 -6.02
N ILE A 108 -25.46 9.26 -5.47
CA ILE A 108 -25.08 10.46 -6.22
C ILE A 108 -23.56 10.72 -6.26
N PHE A 109 -22.75 9.80 -5.73
CA PHE A 109 -21.32 10.02 -5.56
C PHE A 109 -20.52 9.56 -6.78
N ALA A 110 -19.95 10.53 -7.51
CA ALA A 110 -18.89 10.31 -8.48
C ALA A 110 -17.52 10.56 -7.84
N PRO A 111 -16.46 9.85 -8.25
CA PRO A 111 -15.11 10.11 -7.74
C PRO A 111 -14.65 11.51 -8.18
N LEU A 112 -14.22 12.35 -7.23
CA LEU A 112 -13.87 13.75 -7.49
C LEU A 112 -12.54 13.93 -8.23
N ASN A 113 -11.57 13.04 -7.96
CA ASN A 113 -10.20 13.16 -8.47
C ASN A 113 -9.85 12.07 -9.49
N LEU A 114 -10.84 11.33 -10.01
CA LEU A 114 -10.62 10.27 -10.99
C LEU A 114 -11.58 10.42 -12.16
N VAL A 115 -11.06 10.29 -13.37
CA VAL A 115 -11.85 10.23 -14.61
C VAL A 115 -11.80 8.81 -15.16
N CYS A 116 -12.97 8.23 -15.39
CA CYS A 116 -13.11 6.96 -16.09
C CYS A 116 -12.80 7.15 -17.58
N ILE A 117 -11.86 6.38 -18.12
CA ILE A 117 -11.39 6.47 -19.52
C ILE A 117 -11.62 5.19 -20.34
N GLY A 118 -12.29 4.20 -19.78
CA GLY A 118 -12.58 2.91 -20.42
C GLY A 118 -13.14 1.90 -19.41
N ASP A 119 -13.27 0.64 -19.81
CA ASP A 119 -13.74 -0.43 -18.92
C ASP A 119 -12.76 -0.62 -17.76
N ASP A 120 -13.14 -0.14 -16.57
CA ASP A 120 -12.39 -0.19 -15.31
C ASP A 120 -11.07 0.61 -15.25
N PHE A 121 -10.80 1.51 -16.20
CA PHE A 121 -9.61 2.37 -16.20
C PHE A 121 -9.91 3.79 -15.73
N TYR A 122 -9.10 4.28 -14.78
CA TYR A 122 -9.22 5.63 -14.22
C TYR A 122 -7.90 6.39 -14.28
N ILE A 123 -7.95 7.68 -14.61
CA ILE A 123 -6.82 8.61 -14.51
C ILE A 123 -7.07 9.58 -13.34
N ALA A 124 -6.03 9.81 -12.53
CA ALA A 124 -6.05 10.84 -11.48
C ALA A 124 -5.89 12.25 -12.09
N LEU A 125 -6.76 13.18 -11.66
CA LEU A 125 -6.74 14.59 -12.06
C LEU A 125 -5.73 15.42 -11.24
#